data_AF-A0AAE0V8D1-F1
#
_entry.id   AF-A0AAE0V8D1-F1
#
_cell.length_a   1.000
_cell.length_b   1.000
_cell.length_c   1.000
_cell.angle_alpha   90.00
_cell.angle_beta   90.00
_cell.angle_gamma   90.00
#
_symmetry.space_group_name_H-M   'P 1'
#
loop_
_entity.id
_entity.type
_entity.pdbx_description
1 polymer ?
#
loop_
_entity_poly.entity_id
_entity_poly.type
_entity_poly.pdbx_seq_one_letter_code
_entity_poly.pdbx_strand_id
1 'polypeptide(L)'
;MYNMLFVGPGRLAMNSVVYQKILKENVRPSVCDLKLKRTWVLQQDNDPKHTSKSTSEWLKKNKMKTLECPSQSPDLNPIEMLWHDLKKVVHALKPSNVAELQQFCKDEWAKIPPQRCNRLIASYQ
;
A
#
# COMPACT_ATOMS: atom_id res chain seq x y z
N MET A 1 6.72 3.45 9.39
CA MET A 1 5.98 2.56 8.46
C MET A 1 4.55 3.06 8.25
N TYR A 2 4.30 4.37 8.32
CA TYR A 2 2.96 4.92 8.60
C TYR A 2 2.06 5.15 7.37
N ASN A 3 2.49 4.80 6.16
CA ASN A 3 1.92 5.40 4.95
C ASN A 3 1.31 4.42 3.94
N MET A 4 0.98 3.19 4.33
CA MET A 4 0.33 2.24 3.39
C MET A 4 -1.19 2.08 3.62
N LEU A 5 -1.74 2.71 4.66
CA LEU A 5 -3.18 2.90 4.83
C LEU A 5 -3.66 4.06 3.96
N PHE A 6 -3.84 3.81 2.67
CA PHE A 6 -4.52 4.76 1.78
C PHE A 6 -6.03 4.67 1.97
N VAL A 7 -6.52 5.34 3.02
CA VAL A 7 -7.95 5.67 3.15
C VAL A 7 -8.20 6.83 2.21
N GLY A 8 -8.66 6.53 0.99
CA GLY A 8 -9.18 7.55 0.09
C GLY A 8 -10.33 8.33 0.76
N PRO A 9 -10.57 9.59 0.37
CA PRO A 9 -11.66 10.38 0.93
C PRO A 9 -12.97 9.60 0.76
N GLY A 10 -13.64 9.33 1.88
CA GLY A 10 -14.91 8.61 1.90
C GLY A 10 -15.88 9.22 0.90
N ARG A 11 -16.45 8.34 0.05
CA ARG A 11 -17.45 8.58 -1.02
C ARG A 11 -16.98 8.81 -2.46
N LEU A 12 -15.68 8.92 -2.76
CA LEU A 12 -15.23 8.98 -4.16
C LEU A 12 -14.54 7.67 -4.57
N ALA A 13 -15.04 7.05 -5.63
CA ALA A 13 -14.38 5.91 -6.24
C ALA A 13 -12.95 6.29 -6.64
N MET A 14 -11.97 5.50 -6.19
CA MET A 14 -10.56 5.70 -6.51
C MET A 14 -10.36 5.68 -8.03
N ASN A 15 -9.78 6.73 -8.60
CA ASN A 15 -9.42 6.80 -10.01
C ASN A 15 -7.92 7.06 -10.19
N SER A 16 -7.43 7.07 -11.44
CA SER A 16 -6.00 7.24 -11.75
C SER A 16 -5.43 8.56 -11.19
N VAL A 17 -6.20 9.65 -11.21
CA VAL A 17 -5.74 10.97 -10.73
C VAL A 17 -5.61 10.99 -9.21
N VAL A 18 -6.60 10.44 -8.50
CA VAL A 18 -6.54 10.31 -7.03
C VAL A 18 -5.39 9.40 -6.62
N TYR A 19 -5.17 8.30 -7.35
CA TYR A 19 -4.04 7.40 -7.11
C TYR A 19 -2.69 8.10 -7.31
N GLN A 20 -2.50 8.84 -8.40
CA GLN A 20 -1.28 9.63 -8.64
C GLN A 20 -1.02 10.66 -7.53
N LYS A 21 -2.08 11.33 -7.04
CA LYS A 21 -1.98 12.27 -5.91
C LYS A 21 -1.49 11.57 -4.64
N ILE A 22 -2.07 10.41 -4.33
CA ILE A 22 -1.66 9.59 -3.19
C ILE A 22 -0.19 9.19 -3.29
N LEU A 23 0.26 8.71 -4.46
CA LEU A 23 1.66 8.36 -4.67
C LEU A 23 2.59 9.56 -4.47
N LYS A 24 2.21 10.73 -5.02
CA LYS A 24 2.97 11.97 -4.90
C LYS A 24 3.19 12.38 -3.45
N GLU A 25 2.14 12.31 -2.64
CA GLU A 25 2.12 12.78 -1.26
C GLU A 25 2.85 11.81 -0.31
N ASN A 26 2.83 10.51 -0.60
CA ASN A 26 3.21 9.50 0.41
C ASN A 26 4.47 8.69 0.07
N VAL A 27 4.79 8.46 -1.20
CA VAL A 27 5.92 7.57 -1.57
C VAL A 27 7.25 8.15 -1.10
N ARG A 28 7.51 9.43 -1.35
CA ARG A 28 8.78 10.06 -0.98
C ARG A 28 9.02 10.09 0.53
N PRO A 29 8.07 10.58 1.36
CA PRO A 29 8.20 10.47 2.82
C PRO A 29 8.47 9.04 3.28
N SER A 30 7.75 8.07 2.73
CA SER A 30 7.92 6.65 3.10
C SER A 30 9.30 6.10 2.77
N VAL A 31 9.84 6.41 1.59
CA VAL A 31 11.20 6.01 1.19
C VAL A 31 12.25 6.59 2.14
N CYS A 32 12.07 7.85 2.56
CA CYS A 32 12.96 8.50 3.53
C CYS A 32 12.86 7.87 4.92
N ASP A 33 11.65 7.69 5.45
CA ASP A 33 11.40 7.13 6.78
C ASP A 33 11.91 5.69 6.90
N LEU A 34 11.74 4.90 5.83
CA LEU A 34 12.21 3.52 5.75
C LEU A 34 13.70 3.42 5.41
N LYS A 35 14.37 4.55 5.13
CA LYS A 35 15.79 4.61 4.75
C LYS A 35 16.12 3.67 3.57
N LEU A 36 15.23 3.60 2.58
CA LEU A 36 15.42 2.71 1.44
C LEU A 36 16.58 3.19 0.55
N LYS A 37 17.28 2.24 -0.06
CA LYS A 37 18.35 2.53 -1.02
C LYS A 37 17.79 3.28 -2.23
N ARG A 38 18.64 4.02 -2.94
CA ARG A 38 18.29 4.72 -4.20
C ARG A 38 17.74 3.80 -5.30
N THR A 39 17.94 2.49 -5.16
CA THR A 39 17.49 1.44 -6.10
C THR A 39 16.13 0.84 -5.75
N TRP A 40 15.33 1.49 -4.90
CA TRP A 40 13.99 1.02 -4.58
C TRP A 40 13.09 0.91 -5.82
N VAL A 41 12.12 0.00 -5.76
CA VAL A 41 11.14 -0.26 -6.82
C VAL A 41 9.75 -0.25 -6.19
N LEU A 42 8.78 0.36 -6.87
CA LEU A 42 7.38 0.37 -6.48
C LEU A 42 6.70 -0.91 -6.97
N GLN A 43 6.14 -1.69 -6.07
CA GLN A 43 5.23 -2.77 -6.42
C GLN A 43 3.78 -2.28 -6.31
N GLN A 44 2.97 -2.53 -7.34
CA GLN A 44 1.54 -2.23 -7.39
C GLN A 44 0.81 -3.39 -8.09
N ASP A 45 -0.49 -3.56 -7.81
CA ASP A 45 -1.30 -4.55 -8.52
C ASP A 45 -1.64 -4.08 -9.96
N ASN A 46 -2.27 -4.98 -10.73
CA ASN A 46 -2.66 -4.71 -12.11
C ASN A 46 -4.03 -4.03 -12.25
N ASP A 47 -4.56 -3.40 -11.19
CA ASP A 47 -5.82 -2.67 -11.27
C ASP A 47 -5.76 -1.63 -12.41
N PRO A 48 -6.81 -1.51 -13.25
CA PRO A 48 -6.83 -0.59 -14.38
C PRO A 48 -6.42 0.84 -14.04
N LYS A 49 -6.66 1.33 -12.82
CA LYS A 49 -6.24 2.70 -12.43
C LYS A 49 -4.74 2.82 -12.15
N HIS A 50 -4.08 1.74 -11.76
CA HIS A 50 -2.65 1.69 -11.50
C HIS A 50 -1.84 1.46 -12.78
N THR A 51 -2.42 0.73 -13.73
CA THR A 51 -1.81 0.39 -15.03
C THR A 51 -2.29 1.28 -16.18
N SER A 52 -3.22 2.21 -15.93
CA SER A 52 -3.70 3.15 -16.96
C SER A 52 -2.56 3.89 -17.65
N LYS A 53 -2.78 4.30 -18.91
CA LYS A 53 -1.81 5.12 -19.65
C LYS A 53 -1.42 6.38 -18.87
N SER A 54 -2.42 7.04 -18.26
CA SER A 54 -2.20 8.24 -17.43
C SER A 54 -1.26 7.96 -16.26
N THR A 55 -1.52 6.91 -15.48
CA THR A 55 -0.69 6.56 -14.32
C THR A 55 0.69 6.09 -14.74
N SER A 56 0.80 5.29 -15.80
CA SER A 56 2.06 4.81 -16.35
C SER A 56 2.96 5.96 -16.83
N GLU A 57 2.42 6.94 -17.55
CA GLU A 57 3.15 8.13 -17.97
C GLU A 57 3.56 9.01 -16.78
N TRP A 58 2.69 9.16 -15.78
CA TRP A 58 2.99 9.89 -14.56
C TRP A 58 4.14 9.25 -13.78
N LEU A 59 4.14 7.93 -13.61
CA LEU A 59 5.21 7.19 -12.92
C LEU A 59 6.55 7.38 -13.63
N LYS A 60 6.57 7.26 -14.97
CA LYS A 60 7.75 7.51 -15.81
C LYS A 60 8.27 8.93 -15.63
N LYS A 61 7.40 9.94 -15.69
CA LYS A 61 7.75 11.36 -15.48
C LYS A 61 8.35 11.62 -14.10
N ASN A 62 7.87 10.91 -13.07
CA ASN A 62 8.35 11.03 -11.70
C ASN A 62 9.55 10.11 -11.39
N LYS A 63 10.10 9.41 -12.39
CA LYS A 63 11.24 8.50 -12.26
C LYS A 63 11.02 7.37 -11.24
N MET A 64 9.77 6.93 -11.09
CA MET A 64 9.43 5.81 -10.23
C MET A 64 9.52 4.51 -11.04
N LYS A 65 10.42 3.62 -10.64
CA LYS A 65 10.50 2.27 -11.21
C LYS A 65 9.38 1.43 -10.63
N THR A 66 8.64 0.72 -11.48
CA THR A 66 7.60 -0.22 -11.05
C THR A 66 8.04 -1.67 -11.29
N LEU A 67 7.68 -2.56 -10.38
CA LEU A 67 7.79 -4.00 -10.58
C LEU A 67 6.56 -4.46 -11.36
N GLU A 68 6.77 -5.20 -12.44
CA GLU A 68 5.69 -5.83 -13.19
C GLU A 68 5.16 -7.03 -12.41
N CYS A 69 3.87 -7.01 -12.07
CA CYS A 69 3.24 -8.10 -11.35
C CYS A 69 2.61 -9.06 -12.38
N PRO A 70 2.84 -10.38 -12.31
CA PRO A 70 2.13 -11.32 -13.18
C PRO A 70 0.61 -11.20 -12.94
N SER A 71 -0.16 -11.26 -14.02
CA SER A 71 -1.59 -10.90 -14.07
C SER A 71 -2.54 -11.77 -13.23
N GLN A 72 -2.05 -12.79 -12.51
CA GLN A 72 -2.88 -13.80 -11.85
C GLN A 72 -2.40 -14.25 -10.47
N SER A 73 -1.60 -13.46 -9.74
CA SER A 73 -1.10 -13.86 -8.41
C SER A 73 -1.43 -12.86 -7.30
N PRO A 74 -2.72 -12.60 -6.99
CA PRO A 74 -3.10 -11.82 -5.81
C PRO A 74 -2.55 -12.46 -4.51
N ASP A 75 -2.42 -13.79 -4.49
CA ASP A 75 -1.91 -14.56 -3.34
C ASP A 75 -0.43 -14.30 -3.03
N LEU A 76 0.31 -13.70 -3.96
CA LEU A 76 1.73 -13.43 -3.75
C LEU A 76 1.98 -12.02 -3.21
N ASN A 77 1.07 -11.06 -3.36
CA ASN A 77 1.39 -9.68 -3.00
C ASN A 77 1.61 -9.52 -1.48
N PRO A 78 2.83 -9.17 -1.00
CA PRO A 78 3.12 -9.07 0.43
C PRO A 78 2.18 -8.13 1.20
N ILE A 79 1.63 -7.11 0.53
CA ILE A 79 0.69 -6.19 1.16
C ILE A 79 -0.67 -6.82 1.46
N GLU A 80 -1.15 -7.78 0.64
CA GLU A 80 -2.41 -8.49 0.90
C GLU A 80 -2.30 -9.36 2.15
N MET A 81 -1.10 -9.93 2.39
CA MET A 81 -0.82 -10.67 3.62
C MET A 81 -0.83 -9.75 4.85
N LEU A 82 -0.30 -8.52 4.73
CA LEU A 82 -0.40 -7.51 5.79
C LEU A 82 -1.84 -7.05 6.01
N TRP A 83 -2.63 -6.89 4.95
CA TRP A 83 -4.06 -6.56 5.06
C TRP A 83 -4.85 -7.68 5.76
N HIS A 84 -4.55 -8.93 5.45
CA HIS A 84 -5.16 -10.07 6.13
C HIS A 84 -4.86 -10.06 7.63
N ASP A 85 -3.59 -9.86 8.01
CA ASP A 85 -3.17 -9.76 9.41
C ASP A 85 -3.91 -8.60 10.13
N LEU A 86 -3.96 -7.42 9.50
CA LEU A 86 -4.65 -6.25 10.06
C LEU A 86 -6.16 -6.51 10.23
N LYS A 87 -6.83 -7.04 9.20
CA LYS A 87 -8.28 -7.34 9.24
C LYS A 87 -8.60 -8.31 10.36
N LYS A 88 -7.77 -9.34 10.57
CA LYS A 88 -7.96 -10.33 11.63
C LYS A 88 -7.94 -9.69 13.01
N VAL A 89 -7.00 -8.79 13.28
CA VAL A 89 -6.88 -8.12 14.57
C VAL A 89 -8.01 -7.09 14.76
N VAL A 90 -8.24 -6.24 13.77
CA VAL A 90 -9.30 -5.21 13.83
C VAL A 90 -10.69 -5.84 13.98
N HIS A 91 -10.95 -6.97 13.32
CA HIS A 91 -12.20 -7.71 13.49
C HIS A 91 -12.38 -8.23 14.93
N ALA A 92 -11.31 -8.71 15.57
CA ALA A 92 -11.36 -9.16 16.96
C ALA A 92 -11.66 -8.03 17.95
N LEU A 93 -11.27 -6.79 17.62
CA LEU A 93 -11.56 -5.58 18.42
C LEU A 93 -13.02 -5.12 18.32
N LYS A 94 -13.79 -5.64 17.36
CA LYS A 94 -15.23 -5.36 17.17
C LYS A 94 -15.58 -3.85 17.19
N PRO A 95 -15.03 -3.04 16.28
CA PRO A 95 -15.38 -1.61 16.20
C PRO A 95 -16.88 -1.43 15.98
N SER A 96 -17.48 -0.53 16.74
CA SER A 96 -18.92 -0.24 16.71
C SER A 96 -19.31 0.78 15.66
N ASN A 97 -18.35 1.57 15.18
CA ASN A 97 -18.57 2.64 14.21
C ASN A 97 -17.34 2.88 13.32
N VAL A 98 -17.50 3.70 12.28
CA VAL A 98 -16.44 3.97 11.29
C VAL A 98 -15.24 4.68 11.92
N ALA A 99 -15.44 5.55 12.92
CA ALA A 99 -14.34 6.26 13.58
C ALA A 99 -13.47 5.30 14.40
N GLU A 100 -14.09 4.39 15.15
CA GLU A 100 -13.39 3.31 15.86
C GLU A 100 -12.65 2.39 14.89
N LEU A 101 -13.31 1.99 13.79
CA LEU A 101 -12.67 1.18 12.76
C LEU A 101 -11.41 1.86 12.21
N GLN A 102 -11.49 3.15 11.88
CA GLN A 102 -10.35 3.92 11.39
C GLN A 102 -9.24 4.02 12.43
N GLN A 103 -9.59 4.25 13.70
CA GLN A 103 -8.63 4.36 14.79
C GLN A 103 -7.91 3.02 15.03
N PHE A 104 -8.67 1.92 15.13
CA PHE A 104 -8.11 0.58 15.31
C PHE A 104 -7.22 0.17 14.14
N CYS A 105 -7.60 0.48 12.90
CA CYS A 105 -6.74 0.26 11.74
C CYS A 105 -5.39 0.98 11.89
N LYS A 106 -5.38 2.25 12.32
CA LYS A 106 -4.14 3.02 12.51
C LYS A 106 -3.28 2.44 13.64
N ASP A 107 -3.90 2.13 14.77
CA ASP A 107 -3.21 1.65 15.96
C ASP A 107 -2.59 0.26 15.73
N GLU A 108 -3.35 -0.67 15.13
CA GLU A 108 -2.86 -2.01 14.84
C GLU A 108 -1.85 -2.01 13.70
N TRP A 109 -2.00 -1.14 12.70
CA TRP A 109 -1.00 -0.97 11.65
C TRP A 109 0.35 -0.50 12.21
N ALA A 110 0.35 0.43 13.15
CA ALA A 110 1.56 0.93 13.79
C ALA A 110 2.30 -0.15 14.62
N LYS A 111 1.58 -1.19 15.06
CA LYS A 111 2.13 -2.31 15.83
C LYS A 111 2.73 -3.40 14.95
N ILE A 112 2.54 -3.37 13.63
CA ILE A 112 3.12 -4.37 12.72
C ILE A 112 4.65 -4.28 12.78
N PRO A 113 5.35 -5.34 13.23
CA PRO A 113 6.79 -5.28 13.40
C PRO A 113 7.51 -5.32 12.04
N PRO A 114 8.61 -4.57 11.84
CA PRO A 114 9.41 -4.63 10.60
C PRO A 114 9.83 -6.05 10.20
N GLN A 115 10.04 -6.93 11.17
CA GLN A 115 10.38 -8.34 10.96
C GLN A 115 9.28 -9.08 10.20
N ARG A 116 8.00 -8.73 10.38
CA ARG A 116 6.90 -9.32 9.61
C ARG A 116 7.02 -8.96 8.13
N CYS A 117 7.25 -7.67 7.83
CA CYS A 117 7.48 -7.20 6.46
C CYS A 117 8.68 -7.88 5.82
N ASN A 118 9.80 -7.98 6.53
CA ASN A 118 11.00 -8.65 6.02
C ASN A 118 10.76 -10.12 5.68
N ARG A 119 10.02 -10.86 6.53
CA ARG A 119 9.66 -12.27 6.25
C ARG A 119 8.80 -12.40 5.00
N LEU A 120 7.80 -11.52 4.83
CA LEU A 120 6.91 -11.56 3.67
C LEU A 120 7.66 -11.24 2.37
N ILE A 121 8.59 -10.28 2.41
CA ILE A 121 9.45 -9.96 1.26
C ILE A 121 10.40 -11.12 0.96
N ALA A 122 11.00 -11.76 1.98
CA ALA A 122 11.90 -12.89 1.78
C ALA A 122 11.20 -14.15 1.24
N SER A 123 9.91 -14.32 1.52
CA SER A 123 9.10 -15.40 0.94
C SER A 123 8.58 -15.10 -0.47
N TYR A 124 8.73 -13.86 -0.96
CA TYR A 124 8.32 -13.48 -2.31
C TYR A 124 9.38 -13.99 -3.29
N GLN A 125 9.03 -15.02 -4.07
CA GLN A 125 9.87 -15.61 -5.12
C GLN A 125 9.52 -15.03 -6.50
#